data_AF-A0A838RI51-F1
#
_entry.id   AF-A0A838RI51-F1
#
_cell.length_a   1.000
_cell.length_b   1.000
_cell.length_c   1.000
_cell.angle_alpha   90.00
_cell.angle_beta   90.00
_cell.angle_gamma   90.00
#
_symmetry.space_group_name_H-M   'P 1'
#
loop_
_entity.id
_entity.type
_entity.pdbx_description
1 polymer ?
#
loop_
_entity_poly.entity_id
_entity_poly.type
_entity_poly.pdbx_seq_one_letter_code
_entity_poly.pdbx_strand_id
1 'polypeptide(L)'
;MGTIQVARRLSPWLFWGLLLTLVLTLRLLGADTRGIWQDEGLTLYQVRLPVAEILANRIPVAQFNTQNTVPPFYFLLLGGWGRLVGYGLWSLRLFSIFCSLLIGLLLYAVGRWMAGPRVGRMAALLAALSPLYLWYAQELRMYTFLLIPATLSMGLLWRWQQETRPALQWRWALAYGLTAAAMAWTHYLAFLLIGAQMVWLVLVLLRRAPRFFLIALGFFFLLALPLIPFGIRRLLAGQERDFFFQPLESIVGNLMHSLAFGPPFFVSRLEEIAWLLPLAWALLGLGLWQAWRRGRWPLALLLGTTLILPVLLIYALSFVKPLYQNARHLIVVSPAFYLLWALGLQRLAELRRWLPLLVLPLLAYGWGLSFQHYYSNDGDVVQKNDLRPLFEYMAEHYVPGDVVALNDPVLQHTLEYFAPGVPWTILPGYAEPITAERTIPLYEQVAQQYERVWYVYGPPDSSFDTWRHVYDWFHG
;
A
#
# COMPACT_ATOMS: atom_id res chain seq x y z
N MET A 1 -45.54 33.71 15.54
CA MET A 1 -45.00 32.50 14.90
C MET A 1 -43.81 32.90 14.04
N GLY A 2 -42.62 32.89 14.62
CA GLY A 2 -41.38 33.31 13.95
C GLY A 2 -40.73 32.14 13.23
N THR A 3 -40.42 32.35 11.96
CA THR A 3 -39.76 31.44 11.03
C THR A 3 -38.40 30.96 11.58
N ILE A 4 -38.23 29.63 11.60
CA ILE A 4 -37.01 28.94 12.02
C ILE A 4 -35.86 29.31 11.07
N GLN A 5 -34.72 29.59 11.71
CA GLN A 5 -33.50 30.14 11.15
C GLN A 5 -32.96 29.35 9.94
N VAL A 6 -32.61 30.12 8.89
CA VAL A 6 -31.82 29.71 7.73
C VAL A 6 -30.46 29.20 8.23
N ALA A 7 -30.19 27.91 8.08
CA ALA A 7 -28.87 27.34 8.31
C ALA A 7 -27.85 28.06 7.40
N ARG A 8 -26.92 28.83 8.01
CA ARG A 8 -25.82 29.49 7.30
C ARG A 8 -24.98 28.40 6.62
N ARG A 9 -24.98 28.38 5.28
CA ARG A 9 -24.09 27.51 4.50
C ARG A 9 -22.64 27.93 4.76
N LEU A 10 -21.80 27.00 5.23
CA LEU A 10 -20.36 27.22 5.32
C LEU A 10 -19.83 27.66 3.95
N SER A 11 -18.89 28.61 3.93
CA SER A 11 -18.25 28.99 2.66
C SER A 11 -17.54 27.76 2.08
N PRO A 12 -17.56 27.55 0.74
CA PRO A 12 -16.89 26.40 0.13
C PRO A 12 -15.41 26.29 0.52
N TRP A 13 -14.73 27.43 0.69
CA TRP A 13 -13.34 27.52 1.13
C TRP A 13 -13.14 27.03 2.56
N LEU A 14 -14.04 27.40 3.47
CA LEU A 14 -14.00 26.93 4.85
C LEU A 14 -14.21 25.41 4.91
N PHE A 15 -15.15 24.86 4.13
CA PHE A 15 -15.36 23.41 4.06
C PHE A 15 -14.10 22.66 3.59
N TRP A 16 -13.49 23.09 2.48
CA TRP A 16 -12.27 22.45 1.97
C TRP A 16 -11.06 22.65 2.90
N GLY A 17 -10.96 23.81 3.56
CA GLY A 17 -9.92 24.07 4.57
C GLY A 17 -10.06 23.15 5.79
N LEU A 18 -11.28 22.99 6.32
CA LEU A 18 -11.57 22.08 7.43
C LEU A 18 -11.30 20.62 7.05
N LEU A 19 -11.70 20.21 5.84
CA LEU A 19 -11.41 18.86 5.35
C LEU A 19 -9.91 18.62 5.22
N LEU A 20 -9.16 19.55 4.61
CA LEU A 20 -7.71 19.43 4.47
C LEU A 20 -7.05 19.33 5.84
N THR A 21 -7.49 20.16 6.79
CA THR A 21 -7.01 20.13 8.17
C THR A 21 -7.27 18.76 8.80
N LEU A 22 -8.51 18.25 8.73
CA LEU A 22 -8.85 16.91 9.23
C LEU A 22 -7.99 15.81 8.60
N VAL A 23 -7.84 15.82 7.28
CA VAL A 23 -7.07 14.82 6.52
C VAL A 23 -5.59 14.84 6.89
N LEU A 24 -5.02 16.03 7.07
CA LEU A 24 -3.65 16.23 7.54
C LEU A 24 -3.49 15.78 8.99
N THR A 25 -4.38 16.19 9.88
CA THR A 25 -4.36 15.80 11.30
C THR A 25 -4.38 14.28 11.43
N LEU A 26 -5.30 13.60 10.73
CA LEU A 26 -5.33 12.13 10.72
C LEU A 26 -3.97 11.57 10.27
N ARG A 27 -3.42 12.03 9.15
CA ARG A 27 -2.16 11.48 8.62
C ARG A 27 -0.93 11.80 9.47
N LEU A 28 -0.91 12.90 10.20
CA LEU A 28 0.21 13.31 11.04
C LEU A 28 0.13 12.73 12.46
N LEU A 29 -1.08 12.51 12.97
CA LEU A 29 -1.30 11.99 14.32
C LEU A 29 -0.72 10.58 14.46
N GLY A 30 0.22 10.42 15.39
CA GLY A 30 0.91 9.15 15.63
C GLY A 30 1.93 8.76 14.56
N ALA A 31 2.20 9.60 13.56
CA ALA A 31 3.14 9.23 12.50
C ALA A 31 4.58 9.07 13.01
N ASP A 32 4.97 9.66 14.15
CA ASP A 32 6.29 9.38 14.76
C ASP A 32 6.26 8.24 15.79
N THR A 33 5.13 8.03 16.45
CA THR A 33 5.01 7.10 17.58
C THR A 33 4.57 5.70 17.18
N ARG A 34 4.07 5.49 15.95
CA ARG A 34 3.70 4.16 15.49
C ARG A 34 4.92 3.27 15.28
N GLY A 35 4.76 2.01 15.66
CA GLY A 35 5.78 0.99 15.54
C GLY A 35 6.34 0.77 14.14
N ILE A 36 7.59 0.30 14.12
CA ILE A 36 8.32 -0.07 12.91
C ILE A 36 8.40 -1.58 12.85
N TRP A 37 7.68 -2.14 11.89
CA TRP A 37 7.78 -3.56 11.55
C TRP A 37 8.97 -3.84 10.63
N GLN A 38 9.31 -5.12 10.53
CA GLN A 38 10.47 -5.67 9.83
C GLN A 38 10.77 -5.04 8.45
N ASP A 39 9.75 -4.94 7.60
CA ASP A 39 9.84 -4.39 6.24
C ASP A 39 10.24 -2.90 6.19
N GLU A 40 9.94 -2.13 7.24
CA GLU A 40 10.33 -0.71 7.35
C GLU A 40 11.76 -0.54 7.84
N GLY A 41 12.27 -1.46 8.66
CA GLY A 41 13.68 -1.52 9.04
C GLY A 41 14.59 -1.67 7.82
N LEU A 42 14.22 -2.56 6.89
CA LEU A 42 14.90 -2.68 5.59
C LEU A 42 14.90 -1.38 4.80
N THR A 43 13.77 -0.66 4.77
CA THR A 43 13.69 0.63 4.10
C THR A 43 14.65 1.63 4.75
N LEU A 44 14.69 1.70 6.09
CA LEU A 44 15.57 2.61 6.83
C LEU A 44 17.04 2.40 6.46
N TYR A 45 17.49 1.14 6.40
CA TYR A 45 18.83 0.82 5.92
C TYR A 45 19.05 1.25 4.46
N GLN A 46 18.17 0.81 3.55
CA GLN A 46 18.41 0.94 2.11
C GLN A 46 18.45 2.39 1.63
N VAL A 47 17.64 3.29 2.19
CA VAL A 47 17.56 4.69 1.75
C VAL A 47 18.83 5.50 2.06
N ARG A 48 19.67 4.99 2.95
CA ARG A 48 20.95 5.61 3.35
C ARG A 48 22.11 5.19 2.44
N LEU A 49 21.91 4.17 1.61
CA LEU A 49 22.95 3.67 0.72
C LEU A 49 23.27 4.65 -0.43
N PRO A 50 24.48 4.55 -1.01
CA PRO A 50 24.80 5.21 -2.27
C PRO A 50 23.84 4.79 -3.39
N VAL A 51 23.62 5.68 -4.37
CA VAL A 51 22.69 5.44 -5.50
C VAL A 51 22.99 4.14 -6.24
N ALA A 52 24.27 3.82 -6.44
CA ALA A 52 24.69 2.60 -7.11
C ALA A 52 24.27 1.33 -6.34
N GLU A 53 24.35 1.34 -5.02
CA GLU A 53 23.94 0.21 -4.16
C GLU A 53 22.41 0.08 -4.10
N ILE A 54 21.68 1.21 -4.06
CA ILE A 54 20.22 1.18 -4.18
C ILE A 54 19.81 0.56 -5.52
N LEU A 55 20.45 0.97 -6.63
CA LEU A 55 20.18 0.42 -7.97
C LEU A 55 20.57 -1.06 -8.11
N ALA A 56 21.62 -1.49 -7.41
CA ALA A 56 21.99 -2.91 -7.35
C ALA A 56 20.92 -3.75 -6.62
N ASN A 57 20.06 -3.11 -5.83
CA ASN A 57 18.93 -3.68 -5.10
C ASN A 57 19.34 -4.85 -4.18
N ARG A 58 20.54 -4.76 -3.61
CA ARG A 58 21.13 -5.74 -2.69
C ARG A 58 20.86 -5.33 -1.25
N ILE A 59 20.55 -6.30 -0.41
CA ILE A 59 20.36 -6.11 1.02
C ILE A 59 21.13 -7.22 1.76
N PRO A 60 22.13 -6.87 2.58
CA PRO A 60 22.73 -7.86 3.47
C PRO A 60 21.70 -8.24 4.52
N VAL A 61 21.47 -9.53 4.71
CA VAL A 61 20.69 -10.09 5.82
C VAL A 61 21.61 -11.11 6.44
N ALA A 62 22.04 -10.86 7.67
CA ALA A 62 23.15 -11.56 8.30
C ALA A 62 24.43 -11.50 7.45
N GLN A 63 25.16 -12.61 7.39
CA GLN A 63 26.25 -12.87 6.46
C GLN A 63 25.83 -13.06 4.99
N PHE A 64 24.53 -13.08 4.66
CA PHE A 64 24.05 -13.39 3.33
C PHE A 64 23.73 -12.13 2.52
N ASN A 65 24.19 -12.11 1.26
CA ASN A 65 23.84 -11.05 0.33
C ASN A 65 22.52 -11.40 -0.39
N THR A 66 21.43 -10.81 0.07
CA THR A 66 20.09 -11.02 -0.49
C THR A 66 19.72 -9.91 -1.46
N GLN A 67 18.57 -10.05 -2.13
CA GLN A 67 18.00 -9.00 -2.98
C GLN A 67 16.67 -8.54 -2.42
N ASN A 68 16.40 -7.25 -2.54
CA ASN A 68 15.12 -6.71 -2.12
C ASN A 68 13.99 -7.26 -3.02
N THR A 69 12.89 -7.60 -2.36
CA THR A 69 11.62 -8.02 -2.96
C THR A 69 10.87 -6.86 -3.62
N VAL A 70 11.30 -5.63 -3.35
CA VAL A 70 10.79 -4.39 -3.93
C VAL A 70 11.81 -3.82 -4.93
N PRO A 71 11.37 -3.40 -6.12
CA PRO A 71 12.20 -2.66 -7.08
C PRO A 71 12.81 -1.35 -6.51
N PRO A 72 13.93 -0.85 -7.08
CA PRO A 72 14.75 0.18 -6.42
C PRO A 72 14.19 1.62 -6.47
N PHE A 73 13.20 1.92 -7.32
CA PHE A 73 12.82 3.31 -7.59
C PHE A 73 12.24 4.06 -6.38
N TYR A 74 11.44 3.37 -5.57
CA TYR A 74 10.92 3.95 -4.33
C TYR A 74 12.05 4.37 -3.38
N PHE A 75 13.05 3.50 -3.20
CA PHE A 75 14.19 3.78 -2.31
C PHE A 75 15.08 4.90 -2.84
N LEU A 76 15.20 5.05 -4.16
CA LEU A 76 15.90 6.19 -4.76
C LEU A 76 15.20 7.51 -4.44
N LEU A 77 13.88 7.55 -4.59
CA LEU A 77 13.09 8.75 -4.29
C LEU A 77 13.11 9.08 -2.79
N LEU A 78 12.88 8.07 -1.94
CA LEU A 78 12.89 8.24 -0.49
C LEU A 78 14.30 8.58 0.04
N GLY A 79 15.35 7.99 -0.53
CA GLY A 79 16.74 8.33 -0.21
C GLY A 79 17.09 9.76 -0.65
N GLY A 80 16.61 10.19 -1.82
CA GLY A 80 16.71 11.58 -2.26
C GLY A 80 15.98 12.54 -1.31
N TRP A 81 14.77 12.20 -0.89
CA TRP A 81 14.01 12.94 0.11
C TRP A 81 14.75 13.02 1.44
N GLY A 82 15.30 11.91 1.94
CA GLY A 82 16.09 11.86 3.16
C GLY A 82 17.33 12.76 3.13
N ARG A 83 17.97 12.94 1.97
CA ARG A 83 19.08 13.91 1.81
C ARG A 83 18.63 15.36 1.94
N LEU A 84 17.36 15.67 1.66
CA LEU A 84 16.81 17.03 1.71
C LEU A 84 16.28 17.40 3.11
N VAL A 85 15.60 16.46 3.78
CA VAL A 85 14.87 16.73 5.04
C VAL A 85 15.33 15.87 6.23
N GLY A 86 16.36 15.05 6.04
CA GLY A 86 16.91 14.15 7.05
C GLY A 86 16.34 12.74 7.01
N TYR A 87 17.07 11.82 7.64
CA TYR A 87 16.77 10.38 7.67
C TYR A 87 16.03 9.93 8.94
N GLY A 88 15.49 10.86 9.72
CA GLY A 88 14.65 10.55 10.87
C GLY A 88 13.31 9.91 10.44
N LEU A 89 12.72 9.11 11.33
CA LEU A 89 11.48 8.38 11.04
C LEU A 89 10.35 9.32 10.59
N TRP A 90 10.10 10.37 11.37
CA TRP A 90 9.15 11.42 11.02
C TRP A 90 9.41 11.99 9.63
N SER A 91 10.65 12.43 9.35
CA SER A 91 11.05 13.02 8.07
C SER A 91 10.77 12.10 6.90
N LEU A 92 11.08 10.81 7.03
CA LEU A 92 10.84 9.83 5.97
C LEU A 92 9.35 9.51 5.81
N ARG A 93 8.56 9.42 6.89
CA ARG A 93 7.11 9.19 6.82
C ARG A 93 6.36 10.37 6.18
N LEU A 94 6.89 11.60 6.29
CA LEU A 94 6.34 12.76 5.57
C LEU A 94 6.29 12.54 4.05
N PHE A 95 7.20 11.76 3.46
CA PHE A 95 7.14 11.42 2.04
C PHE A 95 5.89 10.61 1.68
N SER A 96 5.59 9.57 2.47
CA SER A 96 4.40 8.73 2.30
C SER A 96 3.11 9.51 2.57
N ILE A 97 3.11 10.39 3.58
CA ILE A 97 2.02 11.31 3.86
C ILE A 97 1.78 12.23 2.66
N PHE A 98 2.84 12.86 2.14
CA PHE A 98 2.75 13.73 0.96
C PHE A 98 2.17 12.98 -0.25
N CYS A 99 2.66 11.77 -0.53
CA CYS A 99 2.16 10.93 -1.60
C CYS A 99 0.66 10.60 -1.39
N SER A 100 0.25 10.30 -0.15
CA SER A 100 -1.16 10.02 0.17
C SER A 100 -2.11 11.18 -0.13
N LEU A 101 -1.65 12.43 0.08
CA LEU A 101 -2.41 13.65 -0.23
C LEU A 101 -2.48 13.87 -1.74
N LEU A 102 -1.36 13.67 -2.43
CA LEU A 102 -1.26 13.84 -3.88
C LEU A 102 -2.19 12.90 -4.64
N ILE A 103 -2.36 11.65 -4.19
CA ILE A 103 -3.31 10.69 -4.80
C ILE A 103 -4.74 11.25 -4.78
N GLY A 104 -5.17 11.91 -3.69
CA GLY A 104 -6.49 12.54 -3.61
C GLY A 104 -6.68 13.64 -4.67
N LEU A 105 -5.67 14.48 -4.87
CA LEU A 105 -5.67 15.51 -5.92
C LEU A 105 -5.70 14.89 -7.33
N LEU A 106 -4.96 13.80 -7.54
CA LEU A 106 -4.94 13.07 -8.80
C LEU A 106 -6.28 12.40 -9.09
N LEU A 107 -6.94 11.82 -8.09
CA LEU A 107 -8.28 11.25 -8.23
C LEU A 107 -9.33 12.32 -8.56
N TYR A 108 -9.18 13.55 -8.03
CA TYR A 108 -9.99 14.68 -8.50
C TYR A 108 -9.76 14.96 -9.99
N ALA A 109 -8.50 15.10 -10.41
CA ALA A 109 -8.16 15.43 -11.79
C ALA A 109 -8.62 14.34 -12.78
N VAL A 110 -8.31 13.08 -12.48
CA VAL A 110 -8.66 11.91 -13.30
C VAL A 110 -10.17 11.67 -13.31
N GLY A 111 -10.83 11.71 -12.15
CA GLY A 111 -12.29 11.59 -12.06
C GLY A 111 -13.01 12.71 -12.81
N ARG A 112 -12.46 13.94 -12.79
CA ARG A 112 -12.96 15.06 -13.60
C ARG A 112 -12.83 14.78 -15.10
N TRP A 113 -11.70 14.25 -15.56
CA TRP A 113 -11.51 13.89 -16.97
C TRP A 113 -12.42 12.75 -17.43
N MET A 114 -12.68 11.78 -16.56
CA MET A 114 -13.47 10.59 -16.89
C MET A 114 -14.97 10.83 -16.85
N ALA A 115 -15.46 11.50 -15.81
CA ALA A 115 -16.89 11.59 -15.55
C ALA A 115 -17.38 12.95 -15.04
N GLY A 116 -16.50 13.96 -15.01
CA GLY A 116 -16.85 15.34 -14.70
C GLY A 116 -16.54 15.74 -13.25
N PRO A 117 -16.69 17.05 -12.92
CA PRO A 117 -16.19 17.62 -11.67
C PRO A 117 -16.90 17.10 -10.41
N ARG A 118 -18.12 16.55 -10.54
CA ARG A 118 -18.82 15.90 -9.41
C ARG A 118 -18.12 14.60 -9.01
N VAL A 119 -17.87 13.70 -9.96
CA VAL A 119 -17.14 12.44 -9.72
C VAL A 119 -15.75 12.71 -9.19
N GLY A 120 -15.02 13.66 -9.79
CA GLY A 120 -13.69 14.05 -9.31
C GLY A 120 -13.70 14.46 -7.83
N ARG A 121 -14.62 15.33 -7.42
CA ARG A 121 -14.73 15.75 -6.00
C ARG A 121 -15.06 14.58 -5.08
N MET A 122 -15.98 13.72 -5.50
CA MET A 122 -16.39 12.57 -4.70
C MET A 122 -15.26 11.55 -4.57
N ALA A 123 -14.55 11.22 -5.64
CA ALA A 123 -13.39 10.32 -5.61
C ALA A 123 -12.26 10.87 -4.71
N ALA A 124 -12.00 12.17 -4.77
CA ALA A 124 -11.03 12.82 -3.89
C ALA A 124 -11.45 12.78 -2.42
N LEU A 125 -12.72 13.01 -2.11
CA LEU A 125 -13.26 12.89 -0.76
C LEU A 125 -13.14 11.45 -0.22
N LEU A 126 -13.51 10.47 -1.04
CA LEU A 126 -13.40 9.05 -0.69
C LEU A 126 -11.94 8.64 -0.40
N ALA A 127 -11.00 9.09 -1.23
CA ALA A 127 -9.58 8.82 -1.03
C ALA A 127 -8.98 9.56 0.17
N ALA A 128 -9.39 10.81 0.39
CA ALA A 128 -8.90 11.61 1.51
C ALA A 128 -9.27 10.99 2.86
N LEU A 129 -10.48 10.42 2.95
CA LEU A 129 -11.04 9.77 4.14
C LEU A 129 -10.90 8.24 4.13
N SER A 130 -10.14 7.66 3.20
CA SER A 130 -9.95 6.21 3.13
C SER A 130 -9.09 5.71 4.31
N PRO A 131 -9.59 4.77 5.14
CA PRO A 131 -8.78 4.13 6.18
C PRO A 131 -7.60 3.35 5.59
N LEU A 132 -7.74 2.78 4.39
CA LEU A 132 -6.66 2.13 3.66
C LEU A 132 -5.52 3.11 3.35
N TYR A 133 -5.84 4.28 2.82
CA TYR A 133 -4.84 5.28 2.47
C TYR A 133 -4.22 5.91 3.71
N LEU A 134 -4.97 6.04 4.80
CA LEU A 134 -4.43 6.45 6.09
C LEU A 134 -3.38 5.45 6.61
N TRP A 135 -3.67 4.15 6.57
CA TRP A 135 -2.74 3.13 7.04
C TRP A 135 -1.40 3.18 6.32
N TYR A 136 -1.42 3.25 5.00
CA TYR A 136 -0.19 3.31 4.21
C TYR A 136 0.43 4.71 4.15
N ALA A 137 -0.29 5.78 4.54
CA ALA A 137 0.29 7.12 4.64
C ALA A 137 1.39 7.21 5.69
N GLN A 138 1.29 6.41 6.75
CA GLN A 138 2.27 6.37 7.84
C GLN A 138 3.28 5.23 7.69
N GLU A 139 3.35 4.58 6.52
CA GLU A 139 4.34 3.52 6.27
C GLU A 139 5.58 4.02 5.54
N LEU A 140 6.75 3.50 5.91
CA LEU A 140 7.98 3.61 5.13
C LEU A 140 8.04 2.54 4.03
N ARG A 141 6.96 2.44 3.26
CA ARG A 141 6.81 1.50 2.15
C ARG A 141 6.26 2.20 0.90
N MET A 142 6.43 1.54 -0.24
CA MET A 142 6.12 2.08 -1.57
C MET A 142 4.64 2.26 -1.88
N TYR A 143 3.72 1.83 -1.02
CA TYR A 143 2.31 1.69 -1.36
C TYR A 143 1.62 3.00 -1.75
N THR A 144 1.80 4.09 -0.97
CA THR A 144 1.19 5.39 -1.34
C THR A 144 1.82 5.97 -2.59
N PHE A 145 3.14 5.87 -2.74
CA PHE A 145 3.81 6.31 -3.95
C PHE A 145 3.32 5.53 -5.18
N LEU A 146 3.15 4.21 -5.08
CA LEU A 146 2.70 3.33 -6.17
C LEU A 146 1.32 3.71 -6.74
N LEU A 147 0.45 4.29 -5.91
CA LEU A 147 -0.89 4.72 -6.32
C LEU A 147 -0.89 5.97 -7.21
N ILE A 148 0.18 6.78 -7.17
CA ILE A 148 0.34 7.95 -8.04
C ILE A 148 0.42 7.51 -9.51
N PRO A 149 1.41 6.69 -9.94
CA PRO A 149 1.46 6.21 -11.31
C PRO A 149 0.29 5.29 -11.65
N ALA A 150 -0.27 4.52 -10.70
CA ALA A 150 -1.49 3.74 -10.94
C ALA A 150 -2.68 4.65 -11.34
N THR A 151 -2.88 5.75 -10.61
CA THR A 151 -3.96 6.72 -10.91
C THR A 151 -3.71 7.47 -12.22
N LEU A 152 -2.47 7.94 -12.41
CA LEU A 152 -2.07 8.66 -13.63
C LEU A 152 -2.20 7.77 -14.86
N SER A 153 -1.75 6.51 -14.81
CA SER A 153 -1.78 5.60 -15.96
C SER A 153 -3.21 5.43 -16.51
N MET A 154 -4.21 5.25 -15.64
CA MET A 154 -5.62 5.20 -16.05
C MET A 154 -6.10 6.53 -16.66
N GLY A 155 -5.75 7.66 -16.04
CA GLY A 155 -6.10 8.99 -16.54
C GLY A 155 -5.50 9.25 -17.93
N LEU A 156 -4.23 8.88 -18.12
CA LEU A 156 -3.50 9.03 -19.37
C LEU A 156 -4.06 8.13 -20.47
N LEU A 157 -4.41 6.87 -20.17
CA LEU A 157 -5.11 5.99 -21.10
C LEU A 157 -6.45 6.57 -21.55
N TRP A 158 -7.23 7.06 -20.60
CA TRP A 158 -8.51 7.69 -20.89
C TRP A 158 -8.34 8.95 -21.76
N ARG A 159 -7.37 9.81 -21.43
CA ARG A 159 -7.06 11.02 -22.21
C ARG A 159 -6.57 10.68 -23.61
N TRP A 160 -5.70 9.68 -23.73
CA TRP A 160 -5.21 9.18 -25.01
C TRP A 160 -6.36 8.68 -25.90
N GLN A 161 -7.30 7.91 -25.34
CA GLN A 161 -8.46 7.40 -26.07
C GLN A 161 -9.37 8.53 -26.60
N GLN A 162 -9.55 9.57 -25.80
CA GLN A 162 -10.41 10.71 -26.14
C GLN A 162 -9.72 11.70 -27.10
N GLU A 163 -8.40 11.62 -27.28
CA GLU A 163 -7.64 12.53 -28.13
C GLU A 163 -7.76 12.13 -29.60
N THR A 164 -8.24 13.04 -30.42
CA THR A 164 -8.39 12.85 -31.88
C THR A 164 -7.21 13.40 -32.67
N ARG A 165 -6.40 14.28 -32.07
CA ARG A 165 -5.27 14.94 -32.75
C ARG A 165 -4.01 14.05 -32.71
N PRO A 166 -3.49 13.58 -33.86
CA PRO A 166 -2.31 12.71 -33.89
C PRO A 166 -1.08 13.31 -33.20
N ALA A 167 -0.89 14.62 -33.31
CA ALA A 167 0.23 15.34 -32.71
C ALA A 167 0.20 15.38 -31.16
N LEU A 168 -0.95 15.13 -30.53
CA LEU A 168 -1.07 15.05 -29.07
C LEU A 168 -1.18 13.61 -28.58
N GLN A 169 -1.65 12.69 -29.41
CA GLN A 169 -1.75 11.26 -29.07
C GLN A 169 -0.42 10.67 -28.61
N TRP A 170 0.69 10.98 -29.30
CA TRP A 170 2.00 10.46 -28.91
C TRP A 170 2.45 10.97 -27.53
N ARG A 171 2.07 12.20 -27.13
CA ARG A 171 2.41 12.76 -25.81
C ARG A 171 1.71 12.00 -24.69
N TRP A 172 0.42 11.69 -24.88
CA TRP A 172 -0.35 10.88 -23.92
C TRP A 172 0.18 9.44 -23.85
N ALA A 173 0.52 8.85 -25.01
CA ALA A 173 1.08 7.51 -25.07
C ALA A 173 2.47 7.44 -24.40
N LEU A 174 3.37 8.40 -24.67
CA LEU A 174 4.68 8.48 -24.03
C LEU A 174 4.56 8.71 -22.51
N ALA A 175 3.69 9.63 -22.09
CA ALA A 175 3.42 9.86 -20.67
C ALA A 175 2.89 8.59 -19.99
N TYR A 176 2.03 7.83 -20.68
CA TYR A 176 1.58 6.53 -20.19
C TYR A 176 2.74 5.54 -20.05
N GLY A 177 3.58 5.39 -21.09
CA GLY A 177 4.73 4.48 -21.05
C GLY A 177 5.72 4.80 -19.93
N LEU A 178 6.03 6.08 -19.71
CA LEU A 178 6.83 6.56 -18.59
C LEU A 178 6.19 6.25 -17.23
N THR A 179 4.88 6.46 -17.12
CA THR A 179 4.12 6.21 -15.89
C THR A 179 4.05 4.71 -15.58
N ALA A 180 3.82 3.87 -16.60
CA ALA A 180 3.82 2.42 -16.48
C ALA A 180 5.20 1.89 -16.09
N ALA A 181 6.27 2.44 -16.66
CA ALA A 181 7.64 2.12 -16.27
C ALA A 181 7.91 2.51 -14.81
N ALA A 182 7.59 3.74 -14.41
CA ALA A 182 7.71 4.17 -13.02
C ALA A 182 6.96 3.25 -12.05
N MET A 183 5.77 2.79 -12.42
CA MET A 183 4.97 1.84 -11.64
C MET A 183 5.66 0.47 -11.52
N ALA A 184 6.15 -0.09 -12.64
CA ALA A 184 6.87 -1.37 -12.65
C ALA A 184 8.16 -1.32 -11.84
N TRP A 185 8.89 -0.20 -11.91
CA TRP A 185 10.08 0.07 -11.12
C TRP A 185 9.81 0.38 -9.65
N THR A 186 8.53 0.46 -9.24
CA THR A 186 8.11 0.64 -7.85
C THR A 186 7.68 -0.68 -7.21
N HIS A 187 6.98 -1.54 -7.96
CA HIS A 187 6.41 -2.77 -7.43
C HIS A 187 6.21 -3.84 -8.52
N TYR A 188 6.71 -5.06 -8.33
CA TYR A 188 6.58 -6.12 -9.36
C TYR A 188 5.12 -6.46 -9.69
N LEU A 189 4.24 -6.57 -8.69
CA LEU A 189 2.81 -6.79 -8.93
C LEU A 189 2.10 -5.67 -9.71
N ALA A 190 2.75 -4.53 -9.98
CA ALA A 190 2.23 -3.52 -10.90
C ALA A 190 2.03 -4.07 -12.32
N PHE A 191 2.78 -5.11 -12.73
CA PHE A 191 2.58 -5.77 -14.02
C PHE A 191 1.17 -6.35 -14.18
N LEU A 192 0.48 -6.71 -13.08
CA LEU A 192 -0.91 -7.15 -13.12
C LEU A 192 -1.85 -6.04 -13.59
N LEU A 193 -1.65 -4.81 -13.06
CA LEU A 193 -2.41 -3.64 -13.48
C LEU A 193 -2.08 -3.23 -14.92
N ILE A 194 -0.80 -3.27 -15.30
CA ILE A 194 -0.37 -2.98 -16.68
C ILE A 194 -1.00 -3.99 -17.64
N GLY A 195 -0.98 -5.28 -17.31
CA GLY A 195 -1.66 -6.34 -18.07
C GLY A 195 -3.15 -6.07 -18.22
N ALA A 196 -3.83 -5.66 -17.14
CA ALA A 196 -5.25 -5.31 -17.18
C ALA A 196 -5.55 -4.11 -18.10
N GLN A 197 -4.66 -3.12 -18.10
CA GLN A 197 -4.72 -1.97 -18.99
C GLN A 197 -4.42 -2.35 -20.45
N MET A 198 -3.52 -3.32 -20.70
CA MET A 198 -3.26 -3.85 -22.04
C MET A 198 -4.46 -4.61 -22.59
N VAL A 199 -5.15 -5.42 -21.77
CA VAL A 199 -6.39 -6.09 -22.18
C VAL A 199 -7.45 -5.05 -22.56
N TRP A 200 -7.65 -4.03 -21.71
CA TRP A 200 -8.56 -2.93 -22.03
C TRP A 200 -8.19 -2.26 -23.35
N LEU A 201 -6.92 -1.94 -23.52
CA LEU A 201 -6.40 -1.30 -24.72
C LEU A 201 -6.71 -2.15 -25.95
N VAL A 202 -6.39 -3.44 -25.95
CA VAL A 202 -6.69 -4.34 -27.07
C VAL A 202 -8.19 -4.31 -27.41
N LEU A 203 -9.07 -4.43 -26.40
CA LEU A 203 -10.52 -4.42 -26.60
C LEU A 203 -11.05 -3.10 -27.20
N VAL A 204 -10.39 -1.97 -26.91
CA VAL A 204 -10.72 -0.66 -27.49
C VAL A 204 -10.05 -0.46 -28.85
N LEU A 205 -8.85 -1.00 -29.06
CA LEU A 205 -8.02 -0.87 -30.26
C LEU A 205 -8.43 -1.77 -31.41
N LEU A 206 -9.18 -2.85 -31.19
CA LEU A 206 -9.81 -3.62 -32.26
C LEU A 206 -10.68 -2.75 -33.21
N ARG A 207 -10.85 -1.45 -32.88
CA ARG A 207 -11.56 -0.46 -33.68
C ARG A 207 -10.68 0.70 -34.21
N ARG A 208 -9.35 0.73 -33.98
CA ARG A 208 -8.43 1.81 -34.44
C ARG A 208 -6.97 1.33 -34.61
N ALA A 209 -6.21 1.94 -35.53
CA ALA A 209 -4.78 1.65 -35.71
C ALA A 209 -3.90 2.33 -34.63
N PRO A 210 -3.11 1.58 -33.82
CA PRO A 210 -2.49 2.11 -32.61
C PRO A 210 -1.00 2.47 -32.73
N ARG A 211 -0.52 2.99 -33.86
CA ARG A 211 0.94 3.13 -34.11
C ARG A 211 1.71 3.83 -32.98
N PHE A 212 1.18 4.90 -32.39
CA PHE A 212 1.84 5.62 -31.29
C PHE A 212 1.79 4.88 -29.96
N PHE A 213 0.78 4.02 -29.78
CA PHE A 213 0.69 3.20 -28.59
C PHE A 213 1.66 2.03 -28.64
N LEU A 214 1.90 1.45 -29.83
CA LEU A 214 2.95 0.44 -30.01
C LEU A 214 4.34 1.02 -29.69
N ILE A 215 4.61 2.28 -30.07
CA ILE A 215 5.85 2.98 -29.69
C ILE A 215 5.94 3.16 -28.18
N ALA A 216 4.86 3.61 -27.53
CA ALA A 216 4.84 3.75 -26.07
C ALA A 216 5.03 2.41 -25.34
N LEU A 217 4.48 1.33 -25.89
CA LEU A 217 4.67 -0.02 -25.37
C LEU A 217 6.12 -0.49 -25.56
N GLY A 218 6.72 -0.23 -26.73
CA GLY A 218 8.15 -0.47 -26.97
C GLY A 218 9.04 0.31 -26.00
N PHE A 219 8.70 1.57 -25.73
CA PHE A 219 9.42 2.40 -24.76
C PHE A 219 9.25 1.90 -23.32
N PHE A 220 8.04 1.47 -22.94
CA PHE A 220 7.82 0.80 -21.66
C PHE A 220 8.68 -0.45 -21.52
N PHE A 221 8.67 -1.35 -22.52
CA PHE A 221 9.47 -2.58 -22.46
C PHE A 221 10.97 -2.30 -22.44
N LEU A 222 11.43 -1.28 -23.17
CA LEU A 222 12.82 -0.83 -23.11
C LEU A 222 13.20 -0.39 -21.69
N LEU A 223 12.34 0.40 -21.04
CA LEU A 223 12.57 0.86 -19.66
C LEU A 223 12.40 -0.27 -18.62
N ALA A 224 11.53 -1.24 -18.87
CA ALA A 224 11.31 -2.39 -17.99
C ALA A 224 12.36 -3.50 -18.18
N LEU A 225 13.14 -3.48 -19.27
CA LEU A 225 14.16 -4.48 -19.58
C LEU A 225 15.14 -4.74 -18.42
N PRO A 226 15.65 -3.70 -17.71
CA PRO A 226 16.58 -3.93 -16.59
C PRO A 226 15.90 -4.55 -15.35
N LEU A 227 14.56 -4.63 -15.29
CA LEU A 227 13.85 -5.34 -14.21
C LEU A 227 13.82 -6.85 -14.42
N ILE A 228 14.06 -7.34 -15.64
CA ILE A 228 13.98 -8.77 -15.97
C ILE A 228 14.90 -9.63 -15.08
N PRO A 229 16.19 -9.30 -14.86
CA PRO A 229 17.05 -10.09 -14.00
C PRO A 229 16.52 -10.22 -12.56
N PHE A 230 15.95 -9.16 -12.01
CA PHE A 230 15.37 -9.18 -10.68
C PHE A 230 14.07 -10.01 -10.63
N GLY A 231 13.22 -9.85 -11.65
CA GLY A 231 11.99 -10.62 -11.79
C GLY A 231 12.24 -12.13 -11.92
N ILE A 232 13.21 -12.53 -12.75
CA ILE A 232 13.60 -13.94 -12.93
C ILE A 232 14.11 -14.51 -11.61
N ARG A 233 15.01 -13.82 -10.90
CA ARG A 233 15.51 -14.26 -9.59
C ARG A 233 14.36 -14.42 -8.58
N ARG A 234 13.40 -13.50 -8.58
CA ARG A 234 12.23 -13.57 -7.70
C ARG A 234 11.30 -14.74 -8.03
N LEU A 235 11.13 -15.05 -9.31
CA LEU A 235 10.34 -16.19 -9.77
C LEU A 235 11.03 -17.53 -9.44
N LEU A 236 12.35 -17.59 -9.60
CA LEU A 236 13.15 -18.78 -9.31
C LEU A 236 13.42 -18.98 -7.81
N ALA A 237 13.31 -17.92 -7.00
CA ALA A 237 13.33 -18.05 -5.55
C ALA A 237 12.16 -18.92 -5.10
N GLY A 238 12.38 -19.72 -4.06
CA GLY A 238 11.35 -20.59 -3.47
C GLY A 238 10.13 -19.84 -2.96
N GLN A 239 9.23 -20.59 -2.33
CA GLN A 239 8.06 -20.02 -1.65
C GLN A 239 8.50 -18.96 -0.64
N GLU A 240 7.79 -17.84 -0.63
CA GLU A 240 8.05 -16.77 0.31
C GLU A 240 7.54 -17.14 1.70
N ARG A 241 8.25 -16.72 2.74
CA ARG A 241 7.85 -16.95 4.12
C ARG A 241 6.46 -16.36 4.36
N ASP A 242 5.57 -17.15 4.98
CA ASP A 242 4.17 -16.80 5.26
C ASP A 242 3.26 -16.55 4.04
N PHE A 243 3.68 -16.93 2.84
CA PHE A 243 2.81 -16.90 1.66
C PHE A 243 2.21 -18.28 1.42
N PHE A 244 0.88 -18.40 1.59
CA PHE A 244 0.13 -19.62 1.34
C PHE A 244 -0.92 -19.39 0.25
N PHE A 245 -1.38 -20.46 -0.40
CA PHE A 245 -2.47 -20.34 -1.36
C PHE A 245 -3.73 -19.78 -0.66
N GLN A 246 -4.32 -18.75 -1.25
CA GLN A 246 -5.52 -18.10 -0.74
C GLN A 246 -6.68 -18.33 -1.71
N PRO A 247 -7.82 -18.88 -1.25
CA PRO A 247 -9.02 -19.01 -2.07
C PRO A 247 -9.50 -17.66 -2.61
N LEU A 248 -10.12 -17.65 -3.80
CA LEU A 248 -10.54 -16.42 -4.46
C LEU A 248 -11.51 -15.58 -3.60
N GLU A 249 -12.42 -16.23 -2.89
CA GLU A 249 -13.35 -15.61 -1.95
C GLU A 249 -12.62 -14.89 -0.80
N SER A 250 -11.51 -15.45 -0.33
CA SER A 250 -10.68 -14.84 0.73
C SER A 250 -9.96 -13.61 0.20
N ILE A 251 -9.40 -13.69 -1.03
CA ILE A 251 -8.76 -12.54 -1.70
C ILE A 251 -9.77 -11.42 -1.92
N VAL A 252 -10.94 -11.74 -2.47
CA VAL A 252 -12.00 -10.77 -2.79
C VAL A 252 -12.58 -10.16 -1.52
N GLY A 253 -12.86 -10.97 -0.49
CA GLY A 253 -13.36 -10.50 0.80
C GLY A 253 -12.37 -9.57 1.49
N ASN A 254 -11.10 -9.99 1.61
CA ASN A 254 -10.03 -9.19 2.20
C ASN A 254 -9.82 -7.87 1.44
N LEU A 255 -9.78 -7.93 0.10
CA LEU A 255 -9.62 -6.75 -0.74
C LEU A 255 -10.79 -5.79 -0.60
N MET A 256 -12.04 -6.26 -0.67
CA MET A 256 -13.21 -5.38 -0.55
C MET A 256 -13.31 -4.73 0.82
N HIS A 257 -13.08 -5.49 1.89
CA HIS A 257 -13.01 -4.95 3.24
C HIS A 257 -11.91 -3.87 3.32
N SER A 258 -10.72 -4.18 2.81
CA SER A 258 -9.59 -3.27 2.82
C SER A 258 -9.84 -1.98 2.04
N LEU A 259 -10.40 -2.06 0.84
CA LEU A 259 -10.70 -0.90 0.00
C LEU A 259 -11.80 -0.01 0.59
N ALA A 260 -12.82 -0.62 1.19
CA ALA A 260 -13.99 0.08 1.72
C ALA A 260 -13.73 0.69 3.10
N PHE A 261 -13.13 -0.08 4.01
CA PHE A 261 -13.07 0.22 5.44
C PHE A 261 -11.66 0.04 6.04
N GLY A 262 -10.66 -0.30 5.25
CA GLY A 262 -9.28 -0.47 5.71
C GLY A 262 -8.90 -1.93 6.03
N PRO A 263 -7.58 -2.21 6.13
CA PRO A 263 -7.03 -3.53 6.41
C PRO A 263 -7.76 -4.27 7.54
N PRO A 264 -8.11 -5.55 7.38
CA PRO A 264 -8.92 -6.26 8.37
C PRO A 264 -8.21 -6.47 9.71
N PHE A 265 -6.89 -6.29 9.78
CA PHE A 265 -6.15 -6.25 11.06
C PHE A 265 -6.61 -5.11 11.99
N PHE A 266 -7.26 -4.06 11.47
CA PHE A 266 -7.90 -3.03 12.31
C PHE A 266 -9.11 -3.51 13.08
N VAL A 267 -9.73 -4.59 12.63
CA VAL A 267 -11.04 -5.01 13.10
C VAL A 267 -10.89 -6.46 13.54
N SER A 268 -10.50 -6.66 14.79
CA SER A 268 -10.49 -7.99 15.45
C SER A 268 -11.88 -8.65 15.43
N ARG A 269 -12.92 -7.92 14.99
CA ARG A 269 -14.19 -8.45 14.49
C ARG A 269 -14.53 -7.91 13.11
N LEU A 270 -14.08 -8.59 12.05
CA LEU A 270 -14.64 -8.43 10.68
C LEU A 270 -16.18 -8.29 10.72
N GLU A 271 -16.83 -8.96 11.67
CA GLU A 271 -18.27 -8.94 11.95
C GLU A 271 -18.86 -7.54 12.21
N GLU A 272 -18.15 -6.63 12.88
CA GLU A 272 -18.71 -5.34 13.31
C GLU A 272 -19.10 -4.43 12.14
N ILE A 273 -18.38 -4.53 11.03
CA ILE A 273 -18.63 -3.74 9.81
C ILE A 273 -18.85 -4.59 8.56
N ALA A 274 -18.74 -5.92 8.63
CA ALA A 274 -19.01 -6.81 7.49
C ALA A 274 -20.42 -6.62 6.92
N TRP A 275 -21.40 -6.28 7.76
CA TRP A 275 -22.77 -5.99 7.32
C TRP A 275 -22.88 -4.76 6.39
N LEU A 276 -21.84 -3.91 6.31
CA LEU A 276 -21.73 -2.80 5.38
C LEU A 276 -21.12 -3.21 4.02
N LEU A 277 -20.53 -4.40 3.88
CA LEU A 277 -19.95 -4.86 2.61
C LEU A 277 -20.97 -4.96 1.46
N PRO A 278 -22.24 -5.37 1.66
CA PRO A 278 -23.26 -5.32 0.61
C PRO A 278 -23.44 -3.90 0.03
N LEU A 279 -23.33 -2.85 0.86
CA LEU A 279 -23.37 -1.46 0.41
C LEU A 279 -22.16 -1.12 -0.48
N ALA A 280 -20.96 -1.57 -0.10
CA ALA A 280 -19.74 -1.41 -0.89
C ALA A 280 -19.89 -2.03 -2.29
N TRP A 281 -20.42 -3.26 -2.35
CA TRP A 281 -20.70 -3.96 -3.60
C TRP A 281 -21.79 -3.27 -4.44
N ALA A 282 -22.86 -2.82 -3.80
CA ALA A 282 -23.95 -2.09 -4.49
C ALA A 282 -23.44 -0.80 -5.14
N LEU A 283 -22.59 -0.04 -4.46
CA LEU A 283 -21.98 1.18 -5.02
C LEU A 283 -21.07 0.87 -6.22
N LEU A 284 -20.27 -0.20 -6.15
CA LEU A 284 -19.45 -0.65 -7.28
C LEU A 284 -20.30 -1.04 -8.49
N GLY A 285 -21.34 -1.87 -8.28
CA GLY A 285 -22.26 -2.29 -9.32
C GLY A 285 -23.01 -1.12 -9.96
N LEU A 286 -23.50 -0.18 -9.14
CA LEU A 286 -24.16 1.04 -9.62
C LEU A 286 -23.20 1.94 -10.41
N GLY A 287 -21.94 2.04 -10.00
CA GLY A 287 -20.91 2.79 -10.71
C GLY A 287 -20.61 2.22 -12.09
N LEU A 288 -20.40 0.89 -12.17
CA LEU A 288 -20.20 0.17 -13.43
C LEU A 288 -21.42 0.31 -14.34
N TRP A 289 -22.62 0.10 -13.79
CA TRP A 289 -23.88 0.22 -14.53
C TRP A 289 -24.11 1.64 -15.06
N GLN A 290 -23.82 2.68 -14.28
CA GLN A 290 -23.95 4.06 -14.73
C GLN A 290 -22.99 4.38 -15.88
N ALA A 291 -21.73 3.94 -15.77
CA ALA A 291 -20.75 4.10 -16.86
C ALA A 291 -21.22 3.40 -18.13
N TRP A 292 -21.76 2.18 -18.02
CA TRP A 292 -22.30 1.42 -19.13
C TRP A 292 -23.53 2.10 -19.77
N ARG A 293 -24.55 2.45 -18.97
CA ARG A 293 -25.83 3.01 -19.44
C ARG A 293 -25.70 4.36 -20.12
N ARG A 294 -24.68 5.15 -19.78
CA ARG A 294 -24.42 6.45 -20.42
C ARG A 294 -23.68 6.34 -21.77
N GLY A 295 -23.60 5.14 -22.35
CA GLY A 295 -22.84 4.89 -23.57
C GLY A 295 -21.33 4.98 -23.37
N ARG A 296 -20.85 5.08 -22.12
CA ARG A 296 -19.42 5.15 -21.78
C ARG A 296 -18.88 3.75 -21.48
N TRP A 297 -19.24 2.77 -22.33
CA TRP A 297 -18.74 1.40 -22.19
C TRP A 297 -17.21 1.31 -22.13
N PRO A 298 -16.39 2.14 -22.83
CA PRO A 298 -14.94 2.07 -22.67
C PRO A 298 -14.49 2.47 -21.26
N LEU A 299 -15.19 3.41 -20.62
CA LEU A 299 -14.92 3.79 -19.22
C LEU A 299 -15.30 2.67 -18.27
N ALA A 300 -16.48 2.07 -18.45
CA ALA A 300 -16.94 0.93 -17.66
C ALA A 300 -15.95 -0.24 -17.78
N LEU A 301 -15.49 -0.52 -19.00
CA LEU A 301 -14.48 -1.55 -19.27
C LEU A 301 -13.15 -1.19 -18.61
N LEU A 302 -12.66 0.06 -18.69
CA LEU A 302 -11.37 0.46 -18.11
C LEU A 302 -11.36 0.26 -16.59
N LEU A 303 -12.40 0.77 -15.93
CA LEU A 303 -12.53 0.67 -14.48
C LEU A 303 -12.78 -0.79 -14.04
N GLY A 304 -13.60 -1.52 -14.80
CA GLY A 304 -13.92 -2.93 -14.54
C GLY A 304 -12.72 -3.85 -14.71
N THR A 305 -11.97 -3.75 -15.82
CA THR A 305 -10.76 -4.56 -16.04
C THR A 305 -9.68 -4.20 -15.05
N THR A 306 -9.48 -2.92 -14.75
CA THR A 306 -8.52 -2.46 -13.73
C THR A 306 -8.83 -3.03 -12.35
N LEU A 307 -10.11 -3.16 -12.00
CA LEU A 307 -10.52 -3.68 -10.69
C LEU A 307 -10.46 -5.21 -10.62
N ILE A 308 -10.96 -5.91 -11.65
CA ILE A 308 -11.19 -7.36 -11.61
C ILE A 308 -9.97 -8.15 -12.10
N LEU A 309 -9.35 -7.72 -13.18
CA LEU A 309 -8.35 -8.56 -13.85
C LEU A 309 -7.07 -8.75 -13.02
N PRO A 310 -6.52 -7.75 -12.28
CA PRO A 310 -5.39 -7.98 -11.39
C PRO A 310 -5.69 -9.02 -10.29
N VAL A 311 -6.93 -9.09 -9.81
CA VAL A 311 -7.38 -10.09 -8.82
C VAL A 311 -7.37 -11.49 -9.43
N LEU A 312 -7.91 -11.64 -10.64
CA LEU A 312 -7.93 -12.93 -11.34
C LEU A 312 -6.52 -13.38 -11.72
N LEU A 313 -5.67 -12.45 -12.15
CA LEU A 313 -4.28 -12.76 -12.53
C LEU A 313 -3.45 -13.17 -11.31
N ILE A 314 -3.54 -12.47 -10.17
CA ILE A 314 -2.79 -12.89 -8.97
C ILE A 314 -3.29 -14.22 -8.42
N TYR A 315 -4.60 -14.49 -8.50
CA TYR A 315 -5.18 -15.77 -8.12
C TYR A 315 -4.67 -16.90 -9.04
N ALA A 316 -4.69 -16.71 -10.35
CA ALA A 316 -4.17 -17.67 -11.31
C ALA A 316 -2.66 -17.95 -11.10
N LEU A 317 -1.86 -16.90 -10.85
CA LEU A 317 -0.43 -17.06 -10.56
C LEU A 317 -0.17 -17.75 -9.22
N SER A 318 -1.10 -17.63 -8.26
CA SER A 318 -0.98 -18.27 -6.95
C SER A 318 -1.03 -19.80 -6.98
N PHE A 319 -1.50 -20.41 -8.08
CA PHE A 319 -1.39 -21.86 -8.31
C PHE A 319 0.05 -22.32 -8.61
N VAL A 320 0.91 -21.43 -9.11
CA VAL A 320 2.32 -21.73 -9.36
C VAL A 320 3.17 -21.38 -8.15
N LYS A 321 2.94 -20.18 -7.61
CA LYS A 321 3.64 -19.65 -6.43
C LYS A 321 2.67 -18.73 -5.70
N PRO A 322 2.35 -18.97 -4.41
CA PRO A 322 1.49 -18.05 -3.67
C PRO A 322 2.05 -16.62 -3.65
N LEU A 323 1.32 -15.66 -4.20
CA LEU A 323 1.75 -14.25 -4.34
C LEU A 323 0.90 -13.27 -3.52
N TYR A 324 -0.18 -13.74 -2.90
CA TYR A 324 -1.12 -12.90 -2.17
C TYR A 324 -1.11 -13.24 -0.68
N GLN A 325 -0.84 -12.24 0.14
CA GLN A 325 -0.94 -12.34 1.61
C GLN A 325 -2.09 -11.49 2.16
N ASN A 326 -2.30 -10.30 1.60
CA ASN A 326 -3.30 -9.33 2.00
C ASN A 326 -3.48 -8.25 0.92
N ALA A 327 -4.44 -7.34 1.12
CA ALA A 327 -4.79 -6.28 0.18
C ALA A 327 -3.65 -5.34 -0.26
N ARG A 328 -2.51 -5.26 0.45
CA ARG A 328 -1.34 -4.46 0.03
C ARG A 328 -0.82 -4.85 -1.35
N HIS A 329 -0.92 -6.13 -1.68
CA HIS A 329 -0.50 -6.71 -2.96
C HIS A 329 -1.38 -6.31 -4.15
N LEU A 330 -2.61 -5.85 -3.87
CA LEU A 330 -3.58 -5.43 -4.87
C LEU A 330 -3.99 -3.96 -4.70
N ILE A 331 -3.30 -3.18 -3.85
CA ILE A 331 -3.67 -1.78 -3.56
C ILE A 331 -3.77 -0.92 -4.82
N VAL A 332 -3.02 -1.28 -5.87
CA VAL A 332 -3.01 -0.64 -7.20
C VAL A 332 -4.38 -0.54 -7.85
N VAL A 333 -5.36 -1.37 -7.47
CA VAL A 333 -6.73 -1.31 -8.01
C VAL A 333 -7.61 -0.27 -7.32
N SER A 334 -7.20 0.22 -6.14
CA SER A 334 -7.98 1.16 -5.31
C SER A 334 -8.40 2.45 -6.02
N PRO A 335 -7.62 3.05 -6.94
CA PRO A 335 -8.07 4.24 -7.65
C PRO A 335 -9.33 3.97 -8.51
N ALA A 336 -9.43 2.81 -9.16
CA ALA A 336 -10.61 2.43 -9.92
C ALA A 336 -11.82 2.18 -9.01
N PHE A 337 -11.60 1.57 -7.85
CA PHE A 337 -12.62 1.39 -6.82
C PHE A 337 -13.23 2.73 -6.37
N TYR A 338 -12.42 3.72 -6.01
CA TYR A 338 -12.93 5.03 -5.56
C TYR A 338 -13.62 5.82 -6.68
N LEU A 339 -13.19 5.68 -7.94
CA LEU A 339 -13.88 6.25 -9.09
C LEU A 339 -15.25 5.60 -9.33
N LEU A 340 -15.35 4.27 -9.17
CA LEU A 340 -16.61 3.54 -9.30
C LEU A 340 -17.58 3.86 -8.16
N TRP A 341 -17.10 3.96 -6.91
CA TRP A 341 -17.91 4.44 -5.80
C TRP A 341 -18.43 5.87 -6.02
N ALA A 342 -17.57 6.77 -6.52
CA ALA A 342 -17.97 8.13 -6.86
C ALA A 342 -19.06 8.18 -7.95
N LEU A 343 -18.95 7.33 -8.97
CA LEU A 343 -20.01 7.13 -9.97
C LEU A 343 -21.29 6.56 -9.34
N GLY A 344 -21.19 5.53 -8.52
CA GLY A 344 -22.33 4.92 -7.82
C GLY A 344 -23.09 5.94 -6.96
N LEU A 345 -22.37 6.74 -6.17
CA LEU A 345 -22.96 7.81 -5.37
C LEU A 345 -23.58 8.93 -6.24
N GLN A 346 -22.93 9.30 -7.36
CA GLN A 346 -23.54 10.22 -8.32
C GLN A 346 -24.84 9.64 -8.87
N ARG A 347 -24.86 8.34 -9.18
CA ARG A 347 -26.05 7.67 -9.72
C ARG A 347 -27.21 7.69 -8.72
N LEU A 348 -26.93 7.46 -7.44
CA LEU A 348 -27.92 7.57 -6.37
C LEU A 348 -28.50 8.98 -6.31
N ALA A 349 -27.65 10.02 -6.35
CA ALA A 349 -28.09 11.43 -6.37
C ALA A 349 -28.97 11.76 -7.58
N GLU A 350 -28.68 11.15 -8.74
CA GLU A 350 -29.46 11.28 -9.97
C GLU A 350 -30.78 10.50 -9.93
N LEU A 351 -30.85 9.36 -9.23
CA LEU A 351 -32.10 8.63 -8.96
C LEU A 351 -33.01 9.47 -8.06
N ARG A 352 -32.49 9.82 -6.88
CA ARG A 352 -33.18 10.61 -5.86
C ARG A 352 -32.13 11.37 -5.06
N ARG A 353 -32.29 12.69 -4.93
CA ARG A 353 -31.31 13.57 -4.26
C ARG A 353 -31.05 13.21 -2.79
N TRP A 354 -31.97 12.50 -2.12
CA TRP A 354 -31.84 12.10 -0.72
C TRP A 354 -31.11 10.75 -0.53
N LEU A 355 -30.96 9.90 -1.54
CA LEU A 355 -30.32 8.59 -1.38
C LEU A 355 -28.86 8.68 -0.87
N PRO A 356 -28.01 9.61 -1.34
CA PRO A 356 -26.70 9.81 -0.76
C PRO A 356 -26.75 10.18 0.73
N LEU A 357 -27.82 10.83 1.20
CA LEU A 357 -27.97 11.21 2.61
C LEU A 357 -28.20 9.99 3.52
N LEU A 358 -28.61 8.84 2.97
CA LEU A 358 -28.67 7.58 3.72
C LEU A 358 -27.36 6.81 3.66
N VAL A 359 -26.66 6.86 2.52
CA VAL A 359 -25.43 6.10 2.30
C VAL A 359 -24.22 6.74 3.00
N LEU A 360 -24.09 8.06 2.95
CA LEU A 360 -22.94 8.76 3.51
C LEU A 360 -22.79 8.57 5.04
N PRO A 361 -23.86 8.59 5.86
CA PRO A 361 -23.75 8.26 7.28
C PRO A 361 -23.27 6.83 7.55
N LEU A 362 -23.71 5.85 6.75
CA LEU A 362 -23.25 4.45 6.89
C LEU A 362 -21.77 4.30 6.57
N LEU A 363 -21.29 4.99 5.52
CA LEU A 363 -19.86 5.05 5.21
C LEU A 363 -19.08 5.76 6.31
N ALA A 364 -19.61 6.88 6.81
CA ALA A 364 -18.98 7.63 7.89
C ALA A 364 -18.93 6.82 9.20
N TYR A 365 -19.96 6.02 9.49
CA TYR A 365 -19.98 5.09 10.62
C TYR A 365 -18.89 4.02 10.48
N GLY A 366 -18.83 3.34 9.32
CA GLY A 366 -17.80 2.35 9.05
C GLY A 366 -16.38 2.93 9.15
N TRP A 367 -16.13 4.10 8.55
CA TRP A 367 -14.84 4.79 8.67
C TRP A 367 -14.56 5.30 10.07
N GLY A 368 -15.58 5.75 10.80
CA GLY A 368 -15.46 6.17 12.19
C GLY A 368 -14.95 5.04 13.06
N LEU A 369 -15.52 3.84 12.92
CA LEU A 369 -15.03 2.63 13.60
C LEU A 369 -13.59 2.30 13.17
N SER A 370 -13.30 2.31 11.87
CA SER A 370 -11.95 2.06 11.38
C SER A 370 -10.93 3.06 11.93
N PHE A 371 -11.28 4.34 12.02
CA PHE A 371 -10.40 5.37 12.60
C PHE A 371 -10.28 5.23 14.11
N GLN A 372 -11.38 4.92 14.81
CA GLN A 372 -11.35 4.65 16.24
C GLN A 372 -10.38 3.51 16.53
N HIS A 373 -10.49 2.37 15.85
CA HIS A 373 -9.55 1.27 15.99
C HIS A 373 -8.13 1.65 15.56
N TYR A 374 -8.00 2.43 14.48
CA TYR A 374 -6.69 2.88 14.00
C TYR A 374 -5.92 3.65 15.08
N TYR A 375 -6.59 4.50 15.87
CA TYR A 375 -5.97 5.33 16.90
C TYR A 375 -6.15 4.83 18.33
N SER A 376 -7.01 3.84 18.58
CA SER A 376 -7.14 3.27 19.91
C SER A 376 -5.92 2.41 20.23
N ASN A 377 -5.42 2.59 21.46
CA ASN A 377 -4.39 1.72 22.05
C ASN A 377 -5.03 0.55 22.81
N ASP A 378 -6.32 0.28 22.55
CA ASP A 378 -7.05 -0.79 23.21
C ASP A 378 -6.45 -2.14 22.83
N GLY A 379 -6.24 -2.98 23.83
CA GLY A 379 -5.46 -4.23 23.73
C GLY A 379 -5.98 -5.29 22.76
N ASP A 380 -7.13 -5.04 22.13
CA ASP A 380 -7.76 -5.92 21.16
C ASP A 380 -7.45 -5.54 19.69
N VAL A 381 -6.67 -4.48 19.45
CA VAL A 381 -6.33 -4.00 18.09
C VAL A 381 -4.92 -4.43 17.72
N VAL A 382 -4.82 -5.16 16.60
CA VAL A 382 -3.56 -5.62 16.03
C VAL A 382 -2.72 -4.41 15.59
N GLN A 383 -1.74 -4.04 16.41
CA GLN A 383 -0.79 -2.99 16.07
C GLN A 383 0.35 -3.56 15.23
N LYS A 384 0.95 -2.71 14.40
CA LYS A 384 2.23 -3.06 13.77
C LYS A 384 3.23 -3.43 14.86
N ASN A 385 4.02 -4.49 14.65
CA ASN A 385 5.07 -4.92 15.57
C ASN A 385 5.91 -3.70 15.96
N ASP A 386 5.70 -3.16 17.15
CA ASP A 386 6.47 -2.01 17.60
C ASP A 386 7.73 -2.51 18.30
N LEU A 387 8.77 -2.72 17.49
CA LEU A 387 10.05 -3.17 17.98
C LEU A 387 10.90 -2.04 18.57
N ARG A 388 10.43 -0.78 18.48
CA ARG A 388 11.21 0.36 18.98
C ARG A 388 11.36 0.32 20.50
N PRO A 389 10.29 0.24 21.32
CA PRO A 389 10.43 0.18 22.77
C PRO A 389 11.32 -0.98 23.21
N LEU A 390 11.24 -2.12 22.51
CA LEU A 390 12.10 -3.26 22.75
C LEU A 390 13.58 -2.95 22.56
N PHE A 391 13.96 -2.40 21.40
CA PHE A 391 15.36 -2.12 21.10
C PHE A 391 15.90 -0.92 21.88
N GLU A 392 15.09 0.11 22.13
CA GLU A 392 15.46 1.23 23.00
C GLU A 392 15.71 0.74 24.44
N TYR A 393 14.83 -0.10 24.98
CA TYR A 393 15.04 -0.72 26.29
C TYR A 393 16.33 -1.54 26.35
N MET A 394 16.60 -2.35 25.31
CA MET A 394 17.85 -3.11 25.22
C MET A 394 19.07 -2.20 25.16
N ALA A 395 19.03 -1.10 24.40
CA ALA A 395 20.12 -0.15 24.31
C ALA A 395 20.41 0.51 25.66
N GLU A 396 19.38 0.84 26.44
CA GLU A 396 19.50 1.45 27.77
C GLU A 396 20.01 0.47 28.84
N HIS A 397 19.70 -0.82 28.71
CA HIS A 397 20.04 -1.85 29.71
C HIS A 397 21.22 -2.74 29.30
N TYR A 398 21.82 -2.47 28.14
CA TYR A 398 22.98 -3.19 27.64
C TYR A 398 24.20 -2.99 28.55
N VAL A 399 24.88 -4.07 28.89
CA VAL A 399 26.19 -4.04 29.58
C VAL A 399 27.23 -4.85 28.82
N PRO A 400 28.54 -4.54 28.96
CA PRO A 400 29.59 -5.37 28.38
C PRO A 400 29.44 -6.83 28.82
N GLY A 401 29.46 -7.76 27.87
CA GLY A 401 29.17 -9.18 28.11
C GLY A 401 27.79 -9.63 27.60
N ASP A 402 26.92 -8.69 27.23
CA ASP A 402 25.62 -8.99 26.61
C ASP A 402 25.70 -9.26 25.10
N VAL A 403 24.74 -10.03 24.58
CA VAL A 403 24.44 -10.13 23.14
C VAL A 403 22.93 -10.21 22.89
N VAL A 404 22.48 -9.66 21.77
CA VAL A 404 21.09 -9.83 21.28
C VAL A 404 21.04 -10.98 20.28
N ALA A 405 20.27 -12.03 20.60
CA ALA A 405 20.01 -13.13 19.69
C ALA A 405 18.71 -12.89 18.91
N LEU A 406 18.81 -12.68 17.60
CA LEU A 406 17.66 -12.47 16.71
C LEU A 406 17.22 -13.80 16.11
N ASN A 407 15.93 -14.14 16.26
CA ASN A 407 15.33 -15.29 15.57
C ASN A 407 15.12 -15.04 14.06
N ASP A 408 14.95 -13.77 13.67
CA ASP A 408 14.81 -13.33 12.31
C ASP A 408 15.90 -12.28 12.01
N PRO A 409 16.86 -12.59 11.14
CA PRO A 409 17.96 -11.67 10.84
C PRO A 409 17.52 -10.40 10.11
N VAL A 410 16.31 -10.36 9.54
CA VAL A 410 15.83 -9.12 8.92
C VAL A 410 15.65 -8.01 9.97
N LEU A 411 15.41 -8.38 11.24
CA LEU A 411 15.33 -7.44 12.35
C LEU A 411 16.63 -6.69 12.63
N GLN A 412 17.78 -7.17 12.14
CA GLN A 412 19.08 -6.53 12.36
C GLN A 412 19.06 -5.05 11.97
N HIS A 413 18.38 -4.69 10.87
CA HIS A 413 18.36 -3.31 10.36
C HIS A 413 17.50 -2.40 11.23
N THR A 414 16.48 -2.96 11.89
CA THR A 414 15.67 -2.24 12.88
C THR A 414 16.47 -2.06 14.18
N LEU A 415 17.15 -3.12 14.64
CA LEU A 415 18.03 -3.08 15.81
C LEU A 415 19.16 -2.05 15.63
N GLU A 416 19.91 -2.11 14.52
CA GLU A 416 21.02 -1.19 14.24
C GLU A 416 20.58 0.28 14.17
N TYR A 417 19.32 0.53 13.83
CA TYR A 417 18.77 1.89 13.80
C TYR A 417 18.41 2.42 15.20
N PHE A 418 17.80 1.60 16.06
CA PHE A 418 17.33 2.03 17.39
C PHE A 418 18.34 1.80 18.53
N ALA A 419 19.20 0.79 18.40
CA ALA A 419 20.19 0.40 19.38
C ALA A 419 21.59 0.30 18.73
N PRO A 420 22.11 1.41 18.16
CA PRO A 420 23.38 1.38 17.45
C PRO A 420 24.51 0.95 18.38
N GLY A 421 25.29 -0.05 17.94
CA GLY A 421 26.45 -0.56 18.69
C GLY A 421 26.15 -1.73 19.62
N VAL A 422 24.89 -2.13 19.80
CA VAL A 422 24.54 -3.35 20.53
C VAL A 422 24.95 -4.58 19.70
N PRO A 423 25.84 -5.47 20.20
CA PRO A 423 26.23 -6.69 19.52
C PRO A 423 25.02 -7.63 19.36
N TRP A 424 24.92 -8.24 18.19
CA TRP A 424 23.86 -9.20 17.90
C TRP A 424 24.39 -10.46 17.22
N THR A 425 23.63 -11.53 17.35
CA THR A 425 23.83 -12.83 16.72
C THR A 425 22.49 -13.39 16.23
N ILE A 426 22.50 -14.46 15.44
CA ILE A 426 21.29 -15.07 14.88
C ILE A 426 21.11 -16.47 15.44
N LEU A 427 19.95 -16.72 16.03
CA LEU A 427 19.59 -18.00 16.63
C LEU A 427 18.12 -18.32 16.36
N PRO A 428 17.79 -19.45 15.69
CA PRO A 428 18.71 -20.43 15.09
C PRO A 428 19.40 -19.90 13.83
N GLY A 429 20.51 -20.51 13.42
CA GLY A 429 21.27 -20.09 12.24
C GLY A 429 20.39 -19.89 10.99
N TYR A 430 20.55 -18.75 10.31
CA TYR A 430 19.74 -18.42 9.14
C TYR A 430 20.05 -19.34 7.95
N ALA A 431 18.99 -19.81 7.28
CA ALA A 431 19.03 -20.77 6.18
C ALA A 431 19.56 -22.17 6.56
N GLU A 432 19.62 -22.49 7.86
CA GLU A 432 19.97 -23.83 8.35
C GLU A 432 18.73 -24.61 8.81
N PRO A 433 18.72 -25.96 8.67
CA PRO A 433 17.68 -26.79 9.25
C PRO A 433 17.64 -26.64 10.78
N ILE A 434 16.47 -26.28 11.31
CA ILE A 434 16.24 -26.20 12.76
C ILE A 434 16.09 -27.63 13.30
N THR A 435 17.19 -28.24 13.71
CA THR A 435 17.21 -29.54 14.40
C THR A 435 17.91 -29.42 15.74
N ALA A 436 17.54 -30.26 16.71
CA ALA A 436 18.16 -30.27 18.03
C ALA A 436 19.70 -30.45 17.94
N GLU A 437 20.15 -31.36 17.09
CA GLU A 437 21.56 -31.69 16.87
C GLU A 437 22.43 -30.50 16.41
N ARG A 438 21.85 -29.57 15.64
CA ARG A 438 22.56 -28.38 15.14
C ARG A 438 22.33 -27.16 16.01
N THR A 439 21.10 -26.98 16.46
CA THR A 439 20.65 -25.77 17.14
C THR A 439 21.17 -25.73 18.58
N ILE A 440 21.15 -26.85 19.31
CA ILE A 440 21.59 -26.89 20.71
C ILE A 440 23.07 -26.47 20.85
N PRO A 441 24.02 -27.02 20.06
CA PRO A 441 25.43 -26.59 20.15
C PRO A 441 25.64 -25.09 19.85
N LEU A 442 24.89 -24.52 18.90
CA LEU A 442 24.94 -23.09 18.58
C LEU A 442 24.49 -22.24 19.78
N TYR A 443 23.41 -22.65 20.46
CA TYR A 443 22.92 -21.96 21.66
C TYR A 443 23.91 -22.11 22.82
N GLU A 444 24.48 -23.29 23.03
CA GLU A 444 25.51 -23.54 24.05
C GLU A 444 26.76 -22.68 23.81
N GLN A 445 27.19 -22.54 22.55
CA GLN A 445 28.32 -21.69 22.19
C GLN A 445 28.05 -20.21 22.53
N VAL A 446 26.86 -19.69 22.18
CA VAL A 446 26.48 -18.32 22.53
C VAL A 446 26.39 -18.14 24.04
N ALA A 447 25.81 -19.11 24.77
CA ALA A 447 25.72 -19.07 26.23
C ALA A 447 27.09 -19.14 26.93
N GLN A 448 28.11 -19.75 26.31
CA GLN A 448 29.48 -19.78 26.84
C GLN A 448 30.26 -18.49 26.54
N GLN A 449 29.92 -17.81 25.44
CA GLN A 449 30.63 -16.62 24.97
C GLN A 449 30.15 -15.32 25.65
N TYR A 450 28.89 -15.29 26.08
CA TYR A 450 28.25 -14.09 26.60
C TYR A 450 27.68 -14.32 28.00
N GLU A 451 27.77 -13.32 28.88
CA GLU A 451 27.26 -13.39 30.25
C GLU A 451 25.72 -13.35 30.28
N ARG A 452 25.11 -12.65 29.32
CA ARG A 452 23.65 -12.54 29.18
C ARG A 452 23.26 -12.49 27.71
N VAL A 453 22.22 -13.26 27.37
CA VAL A 453 21.68 -13.36 26.00
C VAL A 453 20.26 -12.84 26.00
N TRP A 454 20.01 -11.78 25.24
CA TRP A 454 18.69 -11.23 25.00
C TRP A 454 18.08 -11.90 23.77
N TYR A 455 17.17 -12.85 23.97
CA TYR A 455 16.52 -13.54 22.85
C TYR A 455 15.32 -12.74 22.34
N VAL A 456 15.45 -12.18 21.15
CA VAL A 456 14.39 -11.42 20.47
C VAL A 456 13.66 -12.35 19.51
N TYR A 457 12.40 -12.60 19.84
CA TYR A 457 11.48 -13.27 18.95
C TYR A 457 10.67 -12.24 18.15
N GLY A 458 11.05 -12.02 16.90
CA GLY A 458 10.21 -11.36 15.91
C GLY A 458 9.01 -12.24 15.58
N PRO A 459 7.77 -11.74 15.74
CA PRO A 459 6.58 -12.48 15.31
C PRO A 459 6.59 -12.62 13.78
N PRO A 460 5.98 -13.68 13.21
CA PRO A 460 5.91 -13.91 11.77
C PRO A 460 5.45 -12.65 10.98
N ASP A 461 5.96 -12.44 9.76
CA ASP A 461 5.62 -11.29 8.90
C ASP A 461 4.11 -11.17 8.61
N SER A 462 3.39 -12.29 8.74
CA SER A 462 1.93 -12.38 8.60
C SER A 462 1.13 -12.02 9.86
N SER A 463 1.77 -12.08 11.02
CA SER A 463 1.21 -11.71 12.31
C SER A 463 1.95 -10.46 12.80
N PHE A 464 1.36 -9.31 12.51
CA PHE A 464 1.41 -8.17 13.42
C PHE A 464 1.18 -8.65 14.88
N ASP A 465 1.58 -7.89 15.90
CA ASP A 465 1.61 -8.34 17.31
C ASP A 465 0.19 -8.54 17.88
N THR A 466 -0.49 -9.57 17.38
CA THR A 466 -1.90 -9.91 17.59
C THR A 466 -2.19 -10.18 19.05
N TRP A 467 -1.18 -10.67 19.77
CA TRP A 467 -1.25 -11.04 21.17
C TRP A 467 -0.55 -10.03 22.07
N ARG A 468 -0.11 -8.89 21.52
CA ARG A 468 0.57 -7.81 22.24
C ARG A 468 1.79 -8.28 23.04
N HIS A 469 2.44 -9.34 22.58
CA HIS A 469 3.58 -9.92 23.30
C HIS A 469 4.65 -8.86 23.57
N VAL A 470 4.95 -7.99 22.61
CA VAL A 470 5.98 -6.96 22.79
C VAL A 470 5.50 -5.85 23.72
N TYR A 471 4.23 -5.42 23.60
CA TYR A 471 3.68 -4.40 24.48
C TYR A 471 3.60 -4.88 25.94
N ASP A 472 3.10 -6.10 26.15
CA ASP A 472 2.86 -6.70 27.47
C ASP A 472 4.18 -6.95 28.22
N TRP A 473 5.30 -7.14 27.52
CA TRP A 473 6.63 -7.19 28.16
C TRP A 473 6.98 -5.94 28.97
N PHE A 474 6.45 -4.77 28.58
CA PHE A 474 6.81 -3.48 29.18
C PHE A 474 5.70 -2.86 30.04
N HIS A 475 4.48 -3.39 29.97
CA HIS A 475 3.30 -2.79 30.62
C HIS A 475 2.46 -3.80 31.42
N GLY A 476 2.90 -5.06 31.49
CA GLY A 476 2.26 -6.17 32.21
C GLY A 476 2.65 -6.29 33.68
#